data_AF-A0A7U4M1Q3-F1
#
_entry.id   AF-A0A7U4M1Q3-F1
#
_cell.length_a   1.000
_cell.length_b   1.000
_cell.length_c   1.000
_cell.angle_alpha   90.00
_cell.angle_beta   90.00
_cell.angle_gamma   90.00
#
_symmetry.space_group_name_H-M   'P 1'
#
loop_
_entity.id
_entity.type
_entity.pdbx_description
1 polymer ?
#
loop_
_entity_poly.entity_id
_entity_poly.type
_entity_poly.pdbx_seq_one_letter_code
_entity_poly.pdbx_strand_id
1 'polypeptide(L)'
;MKKILIGTMVIGGFFTLSHAAEKYDTRAFRIVTKLCTSCHGTPFYMAKQLDSDDWAYFFDNEKKMMKIHKNKPKGMASLKNKLFQNHKKRLKKFFVKNSKDSGAVHGCDANFCGTHH
;
A
#
# COMPACT_ATOMS: atom_id res chain seq x y z
N MET A 1 15.86 8.68 -46.98
CA MET A 1 16.47 7.95 -45.84
C MET A 1 16.54 8.76 -44.55
N LYS A 2 16.97 10.05 -44.56
CA LYS A 2 17.02 10.89 -43.34
C LYS A 2 15.70 11.12 -42.60
N LYS A 3 14.54 11.04 -43.27
CA LYS A 3 13.22 11.28 -42.67
C LYS A 3 12.67 10.12 -41.84
N ILE A 4 13.22 8.91 -41.98
CA ILE A 4 12.72 7.69 -41.31
C ILE A 4 13.32 7.54 -39.90
N LEU A 5 14.54 8.04 -39.68
CA LEU A 5 15.25 7.96 -38.39
C LEU A 5 14.64 8.81 -37.28
N ILE A 6 13.89 9.86 -37.62
CA ILE A 6 13.29 10.79 -36.64
C ILE A 6 12.04 10.18 -35.99
N GLY A 7 11.28 9.34 -36.71
CA GLY A 7 10.05 8.72 -36.19
C GLY A 7 10.27 7.68 -35.10
N THR A 8 11.36 6.92 -35.18
CA THR A 8 11.71 5.86 -34.20
C THR A 8 12.17 6.41 -32.84
N MET A 9 12.70 7.62 -32.78
CA MET A 9 13.20 8.20 -31.54
C MET A 9 12.08 8.80 -30.66
N VAL A 10 10.99 9.25 -31.28
CA VAL A 10 9.83 9.83 -30.57
C VAL A 10 8.97 8.75 -29.92
N ILE A 11 8.85 7.56 -30.54
CA ILE A 11 8.01 6.48 -30.01
C ILE A 11 8.63 5.82 -28.77
N GLY A 12 9.97 5.75 -28.68
CA GLY A 12 10.66 5.18 -27.51
C GLY A 12 10.55 6.04 -26.24
N GLY A 13 10.46 7.36 -26.38
CA GLY A 13 10.42 8.29 -25.25
C GLY A 13 9.09 8.30 -24.47
N PHE A 14 7.97 7.95 -25.10
CA PHE A 14 6.68 7.92 -24.42
C PHE A 14 6.52 6.71 -23.48
N PHE A 15 7.18 5.59 -23.76
CA PHE A 15 7.09 4.39 -22.89
C PHE A 15 7.94 4.48 -21.62
N THR A 16 9.01 5.28 -21.61
CA THR A 16 9.88 5.43 -20.43
C THR A 16 9.31 6.40 -19.38
N LEU A 17 8.45 7.35 -19.79
CA LEU A 17 7.82 8.31 -18.87
C LEU A 17 6.59 7.75 -18.12
N SER A 18 5.91 6.74 -18.65
CA SER A 18 4.75 6.12 -17.98
C SER A 18 5.12 5.23 -16.78
N HIS A 19 6.41 4.93 -16.60
CA HIS A 19 6.93 4.21 -15.43
C HIS A 19 7.30 5.14 -14.27
N ALA A 20 6.96 6.43 -14.35
CA ALA A 20 6.94 7.32 -13.20
C ALA A 20 5.91 6.81 -12.19
N ALA A 21 6.37 5.91 -11.32
CA ALA A 21 5.76 5.33 -10.12
C ALA A 21 4.24 5.52 -10.03
N GLU A 22 3.47 4.48 -10.33
CA GLU A 22 2.05 4.43 -9.96
C GLU A 22 1.97 4.76 -8.46
N LYS A 23 1.55 5.98 -8.13
CA LYS A 23 1.46 6.44 -6.74
C LYS A 23 0.56 5.47 -5.97
N TYR A 24 0.98 5.12 -4.76
CA TYR A 24 0.18 4.31 -3.86
C TYR A 24 -1.17 4.98 -3.55
N ASP A 25 -2.16 4.18 -3.10
CA ASP A 25 -3.47 4.74 -2.72
C ASP A 25 -3.34 5.60 -1.46
N THR A 26 -3.30 6.92 -1.65
CA THR A 26 -3.13 7.90 -0.57
C THR A 26 -4.28 7.89 0.44
N ARG A 27 -5.49 7.49 0.04
CA ARG A 27 -6.63 7.35 0.96
C ARG A 27 -6.47 6.11 1.82
N ALA A 28 -6.04 4.99 1.24
CA ALA A 28 -5.69 3.80 2.02
C ALA A 28 -4.58 4.11 3.01
N PHE A 29 -3.51 4.78 2.55
CA PHE A 29 -2.40 5.22 3.37
C PHE A 29 -2.88 6.02 4.58
N ARG A 30 -3.67 7.09 4.37
CA ARG A 30 -4.20 7.93 5.46
C ARG A 30 -5.09 7.17 6.45
N ILE A 31 -5.89 6.21 5.98
CA ILE A 31 -6.71 5.37 6.86
C ILE A 31 -5.81 4.52 7.75
N VAL A 32 -4.79 3.86 7.17
CA VAL A 32 -3.83 3.04 7.92
C VAL A 32 -3.03 3.91 8.90
N THR A 33 -2.57 5.09 8.48
CA THR A 33 -1.89 6.06 9.36
C THR A 33 -2.75 6.39 10.57
N LYS A 34 -4.03 6.66 10.36
CA LYS A 34 -4.96 7.03 11.44
C LYS A 34 -5.27 5.88 12.39
N LEU A 35 -5.43 4.66 11.86
CA LEU A 35 -6.02 3.55 12.62
C LEU A 35 -5.00 2.53 13.12
N CYS A 36 -3.88 2.34 12.43
CA CYS A 36 -2.99 1.20 12.63
C CYS A 36 -1.57 1.60 13.04
N THR A 37 -1.14 2.82 12.74
CA THR A 37 0.26 3.22 12.94
C THR A 37 0.71 3.24 14.39
N SER A 38 -0.19 3.48 15.34
CA SER A 38 0.15 3.44 16.77
C SER A 38 0.63 2.07 17.27
N CYS A 39 0.44 1.00 16.49
CA CYS A 39 0.89 -0.36 16.85
C CYS A 39 1.78 -1.00 15.79
N HIS A 40 1.63 -0.64 14.51
CA HIS A 40 2.32 -1.31 13.41
C HIS A 40 3.37 -0.45 12.70
N GLY A 41 3.62 0.79 13.13
CA GLY A 41 4.52 1.72 12.44
C GLY A 41 3.87 2.33 11.19
N THR A 42 4.68 2.84 10.26
CA THR A 42 4.12 3.51 9.08
C THR A 42 3.39 2.53 8.15
N PRO A 43 2.45 3.02 7.32
CA PRO A 43 1.68 2.13 6.44
C PRO A 43 2.51 1.22 5.55
N PHE A 44 3.65 1.70 5.02
CA PHE A 44 4.55 0.87 4.22
C PHE A 44 5.36 -0.10 5.06
N TYR A 45 5.86 0.32 6.22
CA TYR A 45 6.55 -0.60 7.13
C TYR A 45 5.60 -1.74 7.53
N MET A 46 4.36 -1.41 7.90
CA MET A 46 3.31 -2.39 8.16
C MET A 46 3.11 -3.31 6.95
N ALA A 47 2.92 -2.76 5.75
CA ALA A 47 2.70 -3.57 4.55
C ALA A 47 3.86 -4.55 4.27
N LYS A 48 5.11 -4.18 4.55
CA LYS A 48 6.28 -5.04 4.37
C LYS A 48 6.43 -6.14 5.44
N GLN A 49 5.56 -6.21 6.46
CA GLN A 49 5.61 -7.27 7.48
C GLN A 49 5.11 -8.63 6.98
N LEU A 50 4.30 -8.66 5.92
CA LEU A 50 3.72 -9.88 5.38
C LEU A 50 3.85 -9.92 3.85
N ASP A 51 3.80 -11.13 3.30
CA ASP A 51 3.71 -11.36 1.86
C ASP A 51 2.29 -11.05 1.35
N SER A 52 2.17 -10.90 0.03
CA SER A 52 0.93 -10.50 -0.64
C SER A 52 -0.23 -11.46 -0.34
N ASP A 53 0.04 -12.77 -0.35
CA ASP A 53 -0.95 -13.82 -0.08
C ASP A 53 -1.44 -13.81 1.37
N ASP A 54 -0.57 -13.55 2.34
CA ASP A 54 -0.94 -13.42 3.75
C ASP A 54 -1.84 -12.22 3.98
N TRP A 55 -1.50 -11.06 3.38
CA TRP A 55 -2.37 -9.90 3.41
C TRP A 55 -3.73 -10.20 2.79
N ALA A 56 -3.74 -10.87 1.63
CA ALA A 56 -4.99 -11.25 1.00
C ALA A 56 -5.82 -12.16 1.90
N TYR A 57 -5.20 -13.18 2.50
CA TYR A 57 -5.83 -14.11 3.41
C TYR A 57 -6.46 -13.40 4.62
N PHE A 58 -5.76 -12.50 5.31
CA PHE A 58 -6.31 -11.83 6.49
C PHE A 58 -7.48 -10.90 6.17
N PHE A 59 -7.44 -10.21 5.02
CA PHE A 59 -8.55 -9.35 4.59
C PHE A 59 -9.77 -10.16 4.13
N ASP A 60 -9.57 -11.32 3.52
CA ASP A 60 -10.65 -12.23 3.12
C ASP A 60 -11.20 -13.03 4.31
N ASN A 61 -10.39 -13.25 5.34
CA ASN A 61 -10.72 -13.98 6.57
C ASN A 61 -10.76 -13.05 7.78
N GLU A 62 -11.64 -12.05 7.75
CA GLU A 62 -11.73 -11.01 8.77
C GLU A 62 -11.84 -11.56 10.21
N LYS A 63 -12.56 -12.67 10.42
CA LYS A 63 -12.64 -13.32 11.74
C LYS A 63 -11.26 -13.70 12.29
N LYS A 64 -10.33 -14.13 11.44
CA LYS A 64 -8.96 -14.45 11.82
C LYS A 64 -8.19 -13.18 12.19
N MET A 65 -8.32 -12.13 11.38
CA MET A 65 -7.73 -10.82 11.66
C MET A 65 -8.26 -10.21 12.98
N MET A 66 -9.55 -10.37 13.28
CA MET A 66 -10.12 -9.97 14.57
C MET A 66 -9.61 -10.85 15.71
N LYS A 67 -9.48 -12.17 15.50
CA LYS A 67 -9.00 -13.11 16.52
C LYS A 67 -7.58 -12.79 16.98
N ILE A 68 -6.67 -12.39 16.08
CA ILE A 68 -5.31 -11.99 16.46
C ILE A 68 -5.28 -10.68 17.27
N HIS A 69 -6.27 -9.80 17.07
CA HIS A 69 -6.41 -8.54 17.80
C HIS A 69 -7.29 -8.65 19.06
N LYS A 70 -7.85 -9.81 19.39
CA LYS A 70 -8.90 -9.95 20.42
C LYS A 70 -8.57 -9.35 21.80
N ASN A 71 -7.30 -9.42 22.20
CA ASN A 71 -6.81 -8.91 23.49
C ASN A 71 -6.14 -7.52 23.37
N LYS A 72 -6.34 -6.83 22.23
CA LYS A 72 -5.79 -5.51 21.94
C LYS A 72 -6.96 -4.55 21.69
N PRO A 73 -7.49 -3.89 22.74
CA PRO A 73 -8.70 -3.06 22.63
C PRO A 73 -8.60 -1.99 21.53
N LYS A 74 -7.45 -1.32 21.41
CA LYS A 74 -7.17 -0.35 20.34
C LYS A 74 -7.22 -1.01 18.94
N GLY A 75 -6.60 -2.17 18.77
CA GLY A 75 -6.64 -2.93 17.52
C GLY A 75 -8.07 -3.34 17.13
N MET A 76 -8.85 -3.83 18.10
CA MET A 76 -10.26 -4.16 17.87
C MET A 76 -11.11 -2.94 17.53
N ALA A 77 -10.88 -1.79 18.18
CA ALA A 77 -11.55 -0.55 17.87
C ALA A 77 -11.22 -0.07 16.44
N SER A 78 -9.95 -0.18 16.02
CA SER A 78 -9.52 0.13 14.66
C SER A 78 -10.16 -0.78 13.62
N LEU A 79 -10.18 -2.10 13.85
CA LEU A 79 -10.82 -3.05 12.94
C LEU A 79 -12.34 -2.81 12.85
N LYS A 80 -13.02 -2.53 13.96
CA LYS A 80 -14.47 -2.25 13.98
C LYS A 80 -14.83 -0.84 13.46
N ASN A 81 -13.85 0.02 13.20
CA ASN A 81 -14.09 1.39 12.77
C ASN A 81 -14.77 1.43 11.39
N LYS A 82 -15.77 2.28 11.21
CA LYS A 82 -16.48 2.46 9.92
C LYS A 82 -15.52 2.79 8.77
N LEU A 83 -14.46 3.56 9.01
CA LEU A 83 -13.45 3.86 8.00
C LEU A 83 -12.71 2.60 7.54
N PHE A 84 -12.35 1.70 8.45
CA PHE A 84 -11.73 0.43 8.08
C PHE A 84 -12.73 -0.44 7.31
N GLN A 85 -13.91 -0.65 7.89
CA GLN A 85 -14.96 -1.53 7.37
C GLN A 85 -15.41 -1.14 5.96
N ASN A 86 -15.66 0.15 5.72
CA ASN A 86 -16.13 0.65 4.42
C ASN A 86 -15.05 0.62 3.34
N HIS A 87 -13.78 0.45 3.71
CA HIS A 87 -12.64 0.50 2.77
C HIS A 87 -11.83 -0.79 2.75
N LYS A 88 -12.32 -1.91 3.32
CA LYS A 88 -11.57 -3.18 3.39
C LYS A 88 -10.97 -3.61 2.04
N LYS A 89 -11.74 -3.57 0.95
CA LYS A 89 -11.24 -3.92 -0.40
C LYS A 89 -10.10 -3.02 -0.86
N ARG A 90 -10.17 -1.72 -0.55
CA ARG A 90 -9.13 -0.75 -0.88
C ARG A 90 -7.88 -0.96 -0.03
N LEU A 91 -8.06 -1.19 1.28
CA LEU A 91 -6.99 -1.49 2.21
C LEU A 91 -6.27 -2.79 1.82
N LYS A 92 -7.01 -3.85 1.49
CA LYS A 92 -6.44 -5.10 0.93
C LYS A 92 -5.54 -4.81 -0.27
N LYS A 93 -6.05 -4.08 -1.27
CA LYS A 93 -5.27 -3.73 -2.47
C LYS A 93 -4.00 -2.93 -2.12
N PHE A 94 -4.10 -2.00 -1.17
CA PHE A 94 -2.94 -1.25 -0.69
C PHE A 94 -1.90 -2.18 -0.06
N PHE A 95 -2.29 -3.05 0.87
CA PHE A 95 -1.36 -3.95 1.53
C PHE A 95 -0.73 -4.96 0.56
N VAL A 96 -1.50 -5.54 -0.36
CA VAL A 96 -1.01 -6.45 -1.40
C VAL A 96 -0.05 -5.76 -2.37
N LYS A 97 -0.36 -4.54 -2.87
CA LYS A 97 0.56 -3.81 -3.77
C LYS A 97 1.85 -3.37 -3.10
N ASN A 98 1.87 -3.29 -1.77
CA ASN A 98 3.00 -2.79 -0.99
C ASN A 98 3.60 -3.86 -0.06
N SER A 99 3.23 -5.13 -0.26
CA SER A 99 3.66 -6.25 0.56
C SER A 99 5.16 -6.47 0.43
N LYS A 100 5.71 -7.33 1.29
CA LYS A 100 7.13 -7.66 1.33
C LYS A 100 7.68 -8.07 -0.05
N ASP A 101 6.94 -8.93 -0.74
CA ASP A 101 7.21 -9.53 -2.04
C ASP A 101 6.77 -8.69 -3.26
N SER A 102 6.15 -7.52 -3.07
CA SER A 102 5.58 -6.76 -4.19
C SER A 102 6.60 -6.06 -5.10
N GLY A 103 7.87 -6.01 -4.71
CA GLY A 103 8.90 -5.24 -5.40
C GLY A 103 8.73 -3.71 -5.31
N ALA A 104 7.65 -3.21 -4.70
CA ALA A 104 7.41 -1.78 -4.58
C ALA A 104 8.38 -1.12 -3.58
N VAL A 105 9.05 -0.06 -4.03
CA VAL A 105 9.94 0.80 -3.25
C VAL A 105 9.41 2.23 -3.31
N HIS A 106 9.12 2.82 -2.14
CA HIS A 106 8.57 4.17 -2.05
C HIS A 106 9.63 5.16 -1.58
N GLY A 107 9.84 6.21 -2.37
CA GLY A 107 10.67 7.34 -1.96
C GLY A 107 9.97 8.24 -0.94
N CYS A 108 10.73 9.16 -0.34
CA CYS A 108 10.21 10.25 0.48
C CYS A 108 9.27 11.12 -0.38
N ASP A 109 8.02 11.30 0.04
CA ASP A 109 7.09 12.28 -0.53
C ASP A 109 6.42 13.11 0.57
N ALA A 110 5.72 14.19 0.20
CA ALA A 110 5.06 15.08 1.16
C ALA A 110 4.04 14.39 2.10
N ASN A 111 3.56 13.18 1.77
CA ASN A 111 2.71 12.35 2.62
C ASN A 111 3.49 11.24 3.37
N PHE A 112 4.67 10.85 2.88
CA PHE A 112 5.52 9.79 3.42
C PHE A 112 6.98 10.24 3.37
N CYS A 113 7.45 10.94 4.39
CA CYS A 113 8.86 11.34 4.50
C CYS A 113 9.42 10.95 5.87
N GLY A 114 10.45 10.10 5.86
CA GLY A 114 11.21 9.70 7.05
C GLY A 114 10.45 8.73 7.95
N THR A 115 10.83 7.46 7.92
CA THR A 115 10.60 6.55 9.04
C THR A 115 11.83 6.58 9.94
N HIS A 116 11.84 7.45 10.94
CA HIS A 116 12.65 7.16 12.12
C HIS A 116 11.92 6.03 12.85
N HIS A 117 12.41 4.81 12.62
CA HIS A 117 11.96 3.59 13.28
C HIS A 117 12.39 3.60 14.75
#